data_AF-A0A1A6ADU8-F1
#
_entry.id   AF-A0A1A6ADU8-F1
#
_cell.length_a   1.000
_cell.length_b   1.000
_cell.length_c   1.000
_cell.angle_alpha   90.00
_cell.angle_beta   90.00
_cell.angle_gamma   90.00
#
_symmetry.space_group_name_H-M   'P 1'
#
loop_
_entity.id
_entity.type
_entity.pdbx_description
1 polymer ?
#
loop_
_entity_poly.entity_id
_entity_poly.type
_entity_poly.pdbx_seq_one_letter_code
_entity_poly.pdbx_strand_id
1 'polypeptide(L)'
;MFSTKIYTALFASLAIGASASPFQIKRDSPAPVEVIRPENVTTEQFKQEFLELCPKYYGESEITDRPIFVFEDFQESFDDDAWKGRKADVSCIYQYPTAEFQNIGVDVAMALGGDGIVHTLPIEDSPDAPQ
;
A
#
# COMPACT_ATOMS: atom_id res chain seq x y z
N MET A 1 -55.74 4.93 -39.66
CA MET A 1 -54.40 5.41 -39.26
C MET A 1 -53.86 4.45 -38.21
N PHE A 2 -52.88 3.62 -38.58
CA PHE A 2 -52.34 2.58 -37.70
C PHE A 2 -51.23 3.16 -36.81
N SER A 3 -51.35 2.93 -35.51
CA SER A 3 -50.44 3.42 -34.48
C SER A 3 -49.37 2.36 -34.22
N THR A 4 -48.10 2.69 -34.45
CA THR A 4 -46.97 1.78 -34.21
C THR A 4 -46.08 2.41 -33.14
N LYS A 5 -46.10 1.82 -31.94
CA LYS A 5 -45.22 2.19 -30.83
C LYS A 5 -43.82 1.63 -31.11
N ILE A 6 -42.82 2.49 -31.25
CA ILE A 6 -41.41 2.10 -31.39
C ILE A 6 -40.76 2.30 -30.03
N TYR A 7 -40.41 1.18 -29.38
CA TYR A 7 -39.54 1.13 -28.22
C TYR A 7 -38.09 1.00 -28.73
N THR A 8 -37.32 2.08 -28.68
CA THR A 8 -35.87 2.02 -28.92
C THR A 8 -35.18 1.68 -27.62
N ALA A 9 -34.69 0.44 -27.55
CA ALA A 9 -33.90 -0.09 -26.45
C ALA A 9 -32.51 0.56 -26.41
N LEU A 10 -32.18 1.16 -25.26
CA LEU A 10 -30.80 1.42 -24.85
C LEU A 10 -30.07 0.08 -24.73
N PHE A 11 -28.93 -0.08 -25.42
CA PHE A 11 -27.94 -1.08 -25.04
C PHE A 11 -26.62 -0.40 -24.73
N ALA A 12 -26.24 -0.56 -23.47
CA ALA A 12 -25.12 0.05 -22.81
C ALA A 12 -23.79 -0.50 -23.33
N SER A 13 -22.79 0.36 -23.25
CA SER A 13 -21.38 0.19 -23.56
C SER A 13 -20.80 -1.11 -22.99
N LEU A 14 -20.12 -1.90 -23.83
CA LEU A 14 -19.16 -2.89 -23.36
C LEU A 14 -17.94 -2.14 -22.79
N ALA A 15 -17.85 -2.05 -21.46
CA ALA A 15 -16.56 -1.86 -20.82
C ALA A 15 -15.90 -3.24 -20.69
N ILE A 16 -14.82 -3.45 -21.42
CA ILE A 16 -13.95 -4.61 -21.29
C ILE A 16 -13.26 -4.51 -19.93
N GLY A 17 -13.79 -5.21 -18.93
CA GLY A 17 -13.10 -5.40 -17.65
C GLY A 17 -11.95 -6.37 -17.87
N ALA A 18 -10.73 -5.87 -17.97
CA ALA A 18 -9.54 -6.70 -17.80
C ALA A 18 -9.56 -7.21 -16.35
N SER A 19 -9.92 -8.49 -16.15
CA SER A 19 -9.87 -9.12 -14.84
C SER A 19 -8.41 -9.42 -14.48
N ALA A 20 -7.67 -8.40 -14.05
CA ALA A 20 -6.42 -8.64 -13.34
C ALA A 20 -6.77 -9.38 -12.05
N SER A 21 -6.33 -10.63 -11.92
CA SER A 21 -6.57 -11.38 -10.69
C SER A 21 -5.82 -10.69 -9.55
N PRO A 22 -6.46 -10.46 -8.37
CA PRO A 22 -5.80 -9.79 -7.24
C PRO A 22 -4.55 -10.53 -6.75
N PHE A 23 -4.45 -11.84 -7.04
CA PHE A 23 -3.29 -12.67 -6.74
C PHE A 23 -2.01 -12.32 -7.51
N GLN A 24 -2.11 -11.83 -8.75
CA GLN A 24 -0.92 -11.44 -9.53
C GLN A 24 -0.33 -10.13 -9.02
N ILE A 25 -1.20 -9.19 -8.64
CA ILE A 25 -0.79 -7.90 -8.11
C ILE A 25 0.04 -8.07 -6.82
N LYS A 26 -0.32 -9.02 -5.95
CA LYS A 26 0.44 -9.32 -4.73
C LYS A 26 1.85 -9.89 -4.98
N ARG A 27 2.09 -10.56 -6.11
CA ARG A 27 3.41 -11.15 -6.44
C ARG A 27 4.43 -10.12 -6.93
N ASP A 28 3.98 -9.13 -7.68
CA ASP A 28 4.86 -8.12 -8.28
C ASP A 28 4.98 -6.86 -7.41
N SER A 29 4.33 -6.87 -6.24
CA SER A 29 4.36 -5.75 -5.30
C SER A 29 5.65 -5.73 -4.47
N PRO A 30 6.11 -4.54 -4.04
CA PRO A 30 7.26 -4.41 -3.15
C PRO A 30 7.04 -5.19 -1.85
N ALA A 31 8.15 -5.62 -1.25
CA ALA A 31 8.12 -6.32 0.02
C ALA A 31 7.49 -5.46 1.15
N PRO A 32 6.97 -6.10 2.21
CA PRO A 32 6.63 -5.41 3.45
C PRO A 32 7.83 -4.63 3.99
N VAL A 33 7.54 -3.53 4.67
CA VAL A 33 8.52 -2.67 5.33
C VAL A 33 8.30 -2.72 6.83
N GLU A 34 9.39 -2.73 7.60
CA GLU A 34 9.31 -2.72 9.06
C GLU A 34 9.06 -1.31 9.58
N VAL A 35 8.10 -1.20 10.50
CA VAL A 35 7.75 0.05 11.19
C VAL A 35 7.64 -0.17 12.69
N ILE A 36 7.77 0.93 13.44
CA ILE A 36 7.65 0.97 14.90
C ILE A 36 6.46 1.86 15.24
N ARG A 37 5.52 1.33 16.05
CA ARG A 37 4.42 2.13 16.58
C ARG A 37 4.90 3.15 17.63
N PRO A 38 4.19 4.27 17.81
CA PRO A 38 4.50 5.20 18.89
C PRO A 38 4.30 4.60 20.29
N GLU A 39 4.95 5.16 21.30
CA GLU A 39 4.95 4.63 22.68
C GLU A 39 3.60 4.74 23.38
N ASN A 40 2.79 5.72 22.99
CA ASN A 40 1.53 6.08 23.64
C ASN A 40 0.30 5.39 23.06
N VAL A 41 0.45 4.54 22.03
CA VAL A 41 -0.67 3.80 21.39
C VAL A 41 -0.45 2.30 21.48
N THR A 42 -1.52 1.52 21.56
CA THR A 42 -1.43 0.05 21.54
C THR A 42 -1.18 -0.46 20.12
N THR A 43 -0.70 -1.70 19.98
CA THR A 43 -0.52 -2.32 18.65
C THR A 43 -1.82 -2.43 17.89
N GLU A 44 -2.91 -2.82 18.57
CA GLU A 44 -4.23 -2.92 17.93
C GLU A 44 -4.76 -1.56 17.47
N GLN A 45 -4.57 -0.51 18.27
CA GLN A 45 -4.95 0.85 17.88
C GLN A 45 -4.14 1.31 16.67
N PHE A 46 -2.81 1.14 16.71
CA PHE A 46 -1.94 1.53 15.61
C PHE A 46 -2.28 0.76 14.32
N LYS A 47 -2.56 -0.54 14.42
CA LYS A 47 -3.03 -1.37 13.30
C LYS A 47 -4.33 -0.84 12.72
N GLN A 48 -5.32 -0.54 13.57
CA GLN A 48 -6.61 -0.04 13.10
C GLN A 48 -6.45 1.31 12.37
N GLU A 49 -5.70 2.24 12.96
CA GLU A 49 -5.43 3.55 12.37
C GLU A 49 -4.62 3.44 11.07
N PHE A 50 -3.64 2.52 11.01
CA PHE A 50 -2.86 2.25 9.82
C PHE A 50 -3.73 1.74 8.67
N LEU A 51 -4.55 0.72 8.93
CA LEU A 51 -5.45 0.13 7.93
C LEU A 51 -6.52 1.12 7.48
N GLU A 52 -6.93 2.05 8.35
CA GLU A 52 -7.86 3.11 7.97
C GLU A 52 -7.19 4.22 7.13
N LEU A 53 -6.00 4.66 7.51
CA LEU A 53 -5.30 5.76 6.85
C LEU A 53 -4.70 5.33 5.51
N CYS A 54 -4.15 4.12 5.42
CA CYS A 54 -3.46 3.62 4.23
C CYS A 54 -4.24 3.86 2.92
N PRO A 55 -5.51 3.40 2.76
CA PRO A 55 -6.26 3.64 1.52
C PRO A 55 -6.62 5.11 1.27
N LYS A 56 -6.60 5.93 2.33
CA LYS A 56 -6.99 7.35 2.31
C LYS A 56 -5.78 8.28 2.24
N TYR A 57 -4.55 7.76 2.19
CA TYR A 57 -3.33 8.55 2.40
C TYR A 57 -3.20 9.72 1.41
N TYR A 58 -3.43 9.47 0.12
CA TYR A 58 -3.45 10.52 -0.91
C TYR A 58 -4.83 11.20 -1.10
N GLY A 59 -5.83 10.85 -0.28
CA GLY A 59 -7.17 11.43 -0.28
C GLY A 59 -8.03 11.11 -1.52
N GLU A 60 -9.24 11.68 -1.56
CA GLU A 60 -10.10 11.72 -2.74
C GLU A 60 -9.86 13.03 -3.50
N SER A 61 -9.41 12.96 -4.76
CA SER A 61 -9.10 14.11 -5.61
C SER A 61 -9.44 13.79 -7.07
N GLU A 62 -9.95 14.76 -7.82
CA GLU A 62 -10.30 14.59 -9.24
C GLU A 62 -9.07 14.55 -10.17
N ILE A 63 -7.85 14.65 -9.61
CA ILE A 63 -6.59 14.63 -10.36
C ILE A 63 -6.29 13.20 -10.84
N THR A 64 -6.02 13.05 -12.14
CA THR A 64 -5.76 11.77 -12.83
C THR A 64 -4.37 11.19 -12.57
N ASP A 65 -3.44 11.99 -12.07
CA ASP A 65 -2.02 11.64 -11.94
C ASP A 65 -1.62 11.21 -10.51
N ARG A 66 -2.60 10.84 -9.69
CA ARG A 66 -2.34 10.37 -8.33
C ARG A 66 -2.10 8.87 -8.26
N PRO A 67 -1.30 8.38 -7.31
CA PRO A 67 -1.17 6.96 -7.08
C PRO A 67 -2.52 6.33 -6.74
N ILE A 68 -2.78 5.14 -7.28
CA ILE A 68 -4.00 4.36 -7.08
C ILE A 68 -3.74 3.37 -5.95
N PHE A 69 -4.61 3.36 -4.94
CA PHE A 69 -4.54 2.39 -3.86
C PHE A 69 -4.74 0.97 -4.38
N VAL A 70 -3.90 0.04 -3.94
CA VAL A 70 -3.93 -1.35 -4.40
C VAL A 70 -4.34 -2.28 -3.28
N PHE A 71 -3.58 -2.32 -2.19
CA PHE A 71 -3.90 -3.09 -1.00
C PHE A 71 -3.06 -2.64 0.20
N GLU A 72 -3.53 -3.05 1.38
CA GLU A 72 -2.87 -2.90 2.66
C GLU A 72 -2.70 -4.26 3.37
N ASP A 73 -1.66 -4.37 4.19
CA ASP A 73 -1.46 -5.50 5.10
C ASP A 73 -0.72 -5.03 6.35
N PHE A 74 -0.99 -5.65 7.48
CA PHE A 74 -0.37 -5.33 8.76
C PHE A 74 -0.12 -6.61 9.54
N GLN A 75 1.16 -6.91 9.77
CA GLN A 75 1.60 -8.08 10.51
C GLN A 75 2.48 -7.66 11.69
N GLU A 76 2.07 -8.05 12.90
CA GLU A 76 2.88 -7.80 14.09
C GLU A 76 4.18 -8.62 14.04
N SER A 77 5.29 -7.99 14.39
CA SER A 77 6.55 -8.69 14.60
C SER A 77 6.69 -9.10 16.07
N PHE A 78 7.14 -10.33 16.28
CA PHE A 78 7.38 -10.92 17.59
C PHE A 78 8.88 -11.12 17.87
N ASP A 79 9.72 -10.39 17.14
CA ASP A 79 11.16 -10.48 17.29
C ASP A 79 11.61 -10.06 18.69
N ASP A 80 12.64 -10.72 19.19
CA ASP A 80 13.23 -10.46 20.50
C ASP A 80 14.33 -9.40 20.39
N ASP A 81 13.96 -8.20 19.95
CA ASP A 81 14.85 -7.04 19.78
C ASP A 81 14.46 -5.87 20.71
N ALA A 82 15.15 -4.73 20.59
CA ALA A 82 14.88 -3.54 21.39
C ALA A 82 13.47 -2.95 21.18
N TRP A 83 12.78 -3.34 20.10
CA TRP A 83 11.47 -2.87 19.68
C TRP A 83 10.37 -3.92 19.89
N LYS A 84 10.65 -4.97 20.67
CA LYS A 84 9.71 -6.05 20.99
C LYS A 84 8.33 -5.53 21.37
N GLY A 85 7.30 -6.04 20.69
CA GLY A 85 5.90 -5.66 20.92
C GLY A 85 5.52 -4.27 20.39
N ARG A 86 6.43 -3.61 19.66
CA ARG A 86 6.19 -2.33 18.97
C ARG A 86 6.46 -2.39 17.47
N LYS A 87 7.19 -3.41 17.01
CA LYS A 87 7.54 -3.60 15.60
C LYS A 87 6.42 -4.31 14.83
N ALA A 88 6.23 -3.92 13.57
CA ALA A 88 5.32 -4.57 12.65
C ALA A 88 5.86 -4.50 11.22
N ASP A 89 5.59 -5.55 10.45
CA ASP A 89 5.75 -5.57 9.00
C ASP A 89 4.47 -5.04 8.35
N VAL A 90 4.59 -4.00 7.53
CA VAL A 90 3.44 -3.37 6.90
C VAL A 90 3.58 -3.29 5.39
N SER A 91 2.45 -3.47 4.72
CA SER A 91 2.30 -3.18 3.29
C SER A 91 1.24 -2.11 3.14
N CYS A 92 1.59 -0.99 2.50
CA CYS A 92 0.60 -0.03 2.00
C CYS A 92 0.96 0.26 0.55
N ILE A 93 0.35 -0.49 -0.36
CA ILE A 93 0.76 -0.51 -1.76
C ILE A 93 -0.09 0.43 -2.60
N TYR A 94 0.61 1.29 -3.31
CA TYR A 94 0.04 2.18 -4.32
C TYR A 94 0.68 1.90 -5.69
N GLN A 95 -0.13 1.97 -6.74
CA GLN A 95 0.32 1.98 -8.12
C GLN A 95 0.44 3.43 -8.60
N TYR A 96 1.65 3.84 -8.96
CA TYR A 96 1.91 5.17 -9.49
C TYR A 96 1.48 5.29 -10.96
N PRO A 97 1.26 6.50 -11.48
CA PRO A 97 0.94 6.71 -12.90
C PRO A 97 1.96 6.12 -13.88
N THR A 98 3.20 5.91 -13.43
CA THR A 98 4.28 5.24 -14.16
C THR A 98 4.12 3.71 -14.23
N ALA A 99 3.03 3.16 -13.69
CA ALA A 99 2.75 1.74 -13.48
C ALA A 99 3.68 1.02 -12.47
N GLU A 100 4.54 1.75 -11.76
CA GLU A 100 5.35 1.21 -10.68
C GLU A 100 4.53 1.05 -9.40
N PHE A 101 4.73 -0.06 -8.69
CA PHE A 101 4.17 -0.27 -7.36
C PHE A 101 5.15 0.23 -6.30
N GLN A 102 4.65 0.97 -5.31
CA GLN A 102 5.45 1.41 -4.17
C GLN A 102 4.75 1.06 -2.87
N ASN A 103 5.53 0.61 -1.89
CA ASN A 103 5.09 0.47 -0.51
C ASN A 103 5.36 1.77 0.24
N ILE A 104 4.30 2.49 0.63
CA ILE A 104 4.36 3.73 1.40
C ILE A 104 4.09 3.49 2.89
N GLY A 105 4.21 2.25 3.37
CA GLY A 105 3.89 1.89 4.76
C GLY A 105 4.66 2.70 5.80
N VAL A 106 5.92 3.07 5.52
CA VAL A 106 6.69 3.96 6.39
C VAL A 106 6.07 5.36 6.46
N ASP A 107 5.63 5.93 5.33
CA ASP A 107 5.02 7.26 5.29
C ASP A 107 3.69 7.31 6.05
N VAL A 108 2.88 6.25 5.95
CA VAL A 108 1.65 6.09 6.73
C VAL A 108 1.96 5.95 8.21
N ALA A 109 2.95 5.12 8.57
CA ALA A 109 3.36 4.95 9.97
C ALA A 109 3.87 6.26 10.59
N MET A 110 4.69 7.03 9.88
CA MET A 110 5.17 8.35 10.32
C MET A 110 4.03 9.35 10.49
N ALA A 111 3.01 9.34 9.61
CA ALA A 111 1.84 10.21 9.74
C ALA A 111 1.03 9.91 11.01
N LEU A 112 1.08 8.67 11.51
CA LEU A 112 0.47 8.25 12.78
C LEU A 112 1.41 8.43 13.99
N GLY A 113 2.58 9.04 13.80
CA GLY A 113 3.57 9.26 14.86
C GLY A 113 4.48 8.06 15.15
N GLY A 114 4.41 7.01 14.33
CA GLY A 114 5.38 5.91 14.33
C GLY A 114 6.66 6.26 13.57
N ASP A 115 7.47 5.25 13.30
CA ASP A 115 8.75 5.39 12.57
C ASP A 115 9.01 4.20 11.65
N GLY A 116 9.86 4.38 10.64
CA GLY A 116 10.34 3.30 9.78
C GLY A 116 11.68 2.76 10.26
N ILE A 117 11.89 1.45 10.15
CA ILE A 117 13.22 0.86 10.40
C ILE A 117 14.00 0.87 9.09
N VAL A 118 15.02 1.72 9.00
CA VAL A 118 15.98 1.66 7.90
C VAL A 118 16.99 0.56 8.21
N HIS A 119 16.83 -0.60 7.55
CA HIS A 119 17.93 -1.57 7.46
C HIS A 119 19.03 -0.95 6.61
N THR A 120 20.01 -0.33 7.26
CA THR A 120 21.29 -0.12 6.61
C THR A 120 21.88 -1.51 6.38
N LEU A 121 21.84 -1.99 5.13
CA LEU A 121 22.63 -3.14 4.74
C LEU A 121 24.08 -2.85 5.17
N PRO A 122 24.79 -3.81 5.81
CA PRO A 122 26.20 -3.61 6.06
C PRO A 122 26.85 -3.32 4.71
N ILE A 123 27.60 -2.22 4.63
CA ILE A 123 28.51 -1.99 3.52
C ILE A 123 29.40 -3.22 3.50
N GLU A 124 29.26 -4.07 2.48
CA GLU A 124 30.24 -5.12 2.24
C GLU A 124 31.59 -4.40 2.10
N ASP A 125 32.45 -4.54 3.11
CA ASP A 125 33.86 -4.18 3.03
C ASP A 125 34.46 -5.02 1.89
N SER A 126 34.35 -4.51 0.68
CA SER A 126 34.91 -5.11 -0.53
C SER A 126 36.43 -5.03 -0.41
N PRO A 127 37.18 -6.15 -0.40
CA PRO A 127 38.62 -6.14 -0.21
C PRO A 127 39.42 -5.68 -1.46
N ASP A 128 38.77 -5.10 -2.47
CA ASP A 128 39.38 -4.70 -3.75
C ASP A 128 39.65 -3.18 -3.87
N ALA A 129 40.09 -2.54 -2.79
CA ALA A 129 40.75 -1.24 -2.90
C ALA A 129 42.25 -1.45 -3.18
N PRO A 130 42.79 -1.01 -4.34
CA PRO A 130 44.23 -1.09 -4.59
C PRO A 130 44.96 -0.15 -3.61
N GLN A 131 46.00 -0.69 -2.98
CA GLN A 131 46.92 0.05 -2.10
C GLN A 131 47.72 1.11 -2.86
#